data_AF-A0A3M1D3C9-F1
#
_entry.id   AF-A0A3M1D3C9-F1
#
_cell.length_a   1.000
_cell.length_b   1.000
_cell.length_c   1.000
_cell.angle_alpha   90.00
_cell.angle_beta   90.00
_cell.angle_gamma   90.00
#
_symmetry.space_group_name_H-M   'P 1'
#
loop_
_entity.id
_entity.type
_entity.pdbx_description
1 polymer ?
#
loop_
_entity_poly.entity_id
_entity_poly.type
_entity_poly.pdbx_seq_one_letter_code
_entity_poly.pdbx_strand_id
1 'polypeptide(L)'
;MKRATFAGPVFLSVLSGFLAGCLAKVPAHPEAQRLNLQAARELQQGRLDRAATRLAVSLEYNPCYAEALHNLALVELSRGRLELAEKHELEAIECRPELVQAVNGLGVIYWRQGRKELAMEAFARALELDPGCIDARKNLVLAAVELGDCTLAKTHLARLELLVDRQEWVSSWERIRCPQAGHSDLEAR
;
A
#
# COMPACT_ATOMS: atom_id res chain seq x y z
N MET A 1 77.81 -0.76 -2.63
CA MET A 1 76.67 0.17 -2.54
C MET A 1 75.46 -0.49 -3.19
N LYS A 2 74.43 -0.77 -2.39
CA LYS A 2 73.28 -1.64 -2.72
C LYS A 2 72.24 -0.87 -3.55
N ARG A 3 71.76 -1.45 -4.66
CA ARG A 3 70.53 -1.01 -5.33
C ARG A 3 69.36 -1.78 -4.72
N ALA A 4 68.48 -1.06 -4.02
CA ALA A 4 67.24 -1.60 -3.48
C ALA A 4 66.14 -1.48 -4.53
N THR A 5 65.56 -2.62 -4.88
CA THR A 5 64.28 -2.77 -5.57
C THR A 5 63.15 -2.50 -4.58
N PHE A 6 62.21 -1.62 -4.94
CA PHE A 6 60.91 -1.53 -4.29
C PHE A 6 59.85 -1.27 -5.36
N ALA A 7 59.18 -2.34 -5.79
CA ALA A 7 57.93 -2.29 -6.51
C ALA A 7 56.83 -2.61 -5.50
N GLY A 8 56.12 -1.58 -5.03
CA GLY A 8 54.91 -1.70 -4.24
C GLY A 8 53.68 -1.38 -5.11
N PRO A 9 52.55 -2.07 -4.95
CA PRO A 9 51.38 -1.87 -5.80
C PRO A 9 50.64 -0.57 -5.44
N VAL A 10 50.24 0.16 -6.48
CA VAL A 10 49.35 1.32 -6.42
C VAL A 10 47.97 0.83 -5.95
N PHE A 11 47.55 1.25 -4.76
CA PHE A 11 46.17 1.11 -4.30
C PHE A 11 45.27 1.96 -5.19
N LEU A 12 44.54 1.31 -6.10
CA LEU A 12 43.41 1.94 -6.78
C LEU A 12 42.25 2.00 -5.79
N SER A 13 42.01 3.22 -5.31
CA SER A 13 40.83 3.64 -4.56
C SER A 13 39.55 3.18 -5.27
N VAL A 14 38.68 2.49 -4.53
CA VAL A 14 37.31 2.20 -4.93
C VAL A 14 36.60 3.53 -5.16
N LEU A 15 36.41 3.90 -6.43
CA LEU A 15 35.54 5.00 -6.82
C LEU A 15 34.10 4.54 -6.58
N SER A 16 33.57 4.92 -5.43
CA SER A 16 32.15 5.12 -5.19
C SER A 16 31.62 6.14 -6.20
N GLY A 17 31.16 5.63 -7.33
CA GLY A 17 30.52 6.38 -8.40
C GLY A 17 29.13 5.81 -8.65
N PHE A 18 28.18 6.05 -7.73
CA PHE A 18 26.77 5.94 -8.04
C PHE A 18 26.43 7.12 -8.95
N LEU A 19 26.70 6.97 -10.24
CA LEU A 19 26.17 7.87 -11.25
C LEU A 19 24.66 7.67 -11.26
N ALA A 20 23.96 8.73 -10.87
CA ALA A 20 22.55 8.96 -11.15
C ALA A 20 22.34 8.95 -12.68
N GLY A 21 22.29 7.75 -13.25
CA GLY A 21 21.92 7.48 -14.62
C GLY A 21 20.47 7.02 -14.62
N CYS A 22 19.63 7.75 -15.35
CA CYS A 22 18.26 7.42 -15.73
C CYS A 22 17.75 6.08 -15.18
N LEU A 23 16.89 6.13 -14.16
CA LEU A 23 16.15 4.97 -13.65
C LEU A 23 15.20 4.47 -14.76
N ALA A 24 15.75 3.80 -15.76
CA ALA A 24 15.01 2.75 -16.44
C ALA A 24 14.49 1.86 -15.32
N LYS A 25 13.16 1.66 -15.25
CA LYS A 25 12.53 0.73 -14.30
C LYS A 25 13.19 -0.63 -14.47
N VAL A 26 14.26 -0.89 -13.72
CA VAL A 26 14.95 -2.17 -13.76
C VAL A 26 13.91 -3.17 -13.31
N PRO A 27 13.51 -4.13 -14.17
CA PRO A 27 12.55 -5.14 -13.75
C PRO A 27 13.12 -5.84 -12.53
N ALA A 28 12.30 -5.97 -11.48
CA ALA A 28 12.75 -6.55 -10.22
C ALA A 28 13.48 -7.88 -10.45
N HIS A 29 14.51 -8.16 -9.66
CA HIS A 29 15.29 -9.40 -9.79
C HIS A 29 14.36 -10.62 -9.95
N PRO A 30 14.57 -11.52 -10.93
CA PRO A 30 13.62 -12.62 -11.22
C PRO A 30 13.30 -13.48 -10.00
N GLU A 31 14.29 -13.73 -9.13
CA GLU A 31 14.06 -14.45 -7.87
C GLU A 31 13.19 -13.67 -6.88
N ALA A 32 13.37 -12.35 -6.79
CA ALA A 32 12.51 -11.50 -5.95
C ALA A 32 11.06 -11.58 -6.43
N GLN A 33 10.83 -11.47 -7.74
CA GLN A 33 9.50 -11.61 -8.33
C GLN A 33 8.89 -12.99 -8.04
N ARG A 34 9.65 -14.06 -8.25
CA ARG A 34 9.20 -15.44 -8.00
C ARG A 34 8.81 -15.65 -6.54
N LEU A 35 9.63 -15.17 -5.61
CA LEU A 35 9.39 -15.29 -4.17
C LEU A 35 8.17 -14.46 -3.73
N ASN A 36 8.01 -13.24 -4.26
CA ASN A 36 6.84 -12.41 -4.00
C ASN A 36 5.55 -13.06 -4.50
N LEU A 37 5.53 -13.63 -5.71
CA LEU A 37 4.38 -14.36 -6.24
C LEU A 37 4.02 -15.59 -5.38
N GLN A 38 5.01 -16.30 -4.85
CA GLN A 38 4.77 -17.41 -3.93
C GLN A 38 4.22 -16.91 -2.59
N ALA A 39 4.76 -15.81 -2.06
CA ALA A 39 4.27 -15.20 -0.82
C ALA A 39 2.82 -14.74 -0.95
N ALA A 40 2.44 -14.15 -2.09
CA ALA A 40 1.05 -13.75 -2.36
C ALA A 40 0.09 -14.95 -2.32
N ARG A 41 0.50 -16.12 -2.82
CA ARG A 41 -0.30 -17.37 -2.72
C ARG A 41 -0.39 -17.87 -1.28
N GLU A 42 0.68 -17.78 -0.51
CA GLU A 42 0.68 -18.17 0.91
C GLU A 42 -0.20 -17.23 1.74
N LEU A 43 -0.22 -15.92 1.44
CA LEU A 43 -1.13 -14.94 2.02
C LEU A 43 -2.60 -15.30 1.75
N GLN A 44 -2.95 -15.63 0.51
CA GLN A 44 -4.30 -16.11 0.16
C GLN A 44 -4.70 -17.36 0.94
N GLN A 45 -3.74 -18.19 1.33
CA GLN A 45 -3.94 -19.41 2.13
C GLN A 45 -3.85 -19.16 3.64
N GLY A 46 -3.66 -17.91 4.09
CA GLY A 46 -3.49 -17.56 5.49
C GLY A 46 -2.17 -18.02 6.13
N ARG A 47 -1.19 -18.48 5.33
CA ARG A 47 0.10 -18.98 5.82
C ARG A 47 1.10 -17.83 6.02
N LEU A 48 0.79 -16.98 6.99
CA LEU A 48 1.49 -15.70 7.24
C LEU A 48 3.01 -15.87 7.46
N ASP A 49 3.42 -16.89 8.23
CA ASP A 49 4.85 -17.12 8.51
C ASP A 49 5.63 -17.49 7.24
N ARG A 50 5.06 -18.35 6.39
CA ARG A 50 5.66 -18.72 5.11
C ARG A 50 5.74 -17.54 4.16
N ALA A 51 4.70 -16.72 4.10
CA ALA A 51 4.70 -15.50 3.32
C ALA A 51 5.82 -14.56 3.79
N ALA A 52 5.91 -14.29 5.10
CA ALA A 52 6.95 -13.44 5.68
C ALA A 52 8.37 -13.92 5.32
N THR A 53 8.65 -15.21 5.48
CA THR A 53 9.97 -15.77 5.13
C THR A 53 10.30 -15.58 3.65
N ARG A 54 9.35 -15.84 2.74
CA ARG A 54 9.59 -15.66 1.30
C ARG A 54 9.80 -14.19 0.94
N LEU A 55 9.06 -13.28 1.56
CA LEU A 55 9.19 -11.84 1.34
C LEU A 55 10.53 -11.32 1.86
N ALA A 56 10.99 -11.79 3.02
CA ALA A 56 12.33 -11.45 3.54
C ALA A 56 13.41 -11.85 2.53
N VAL A 57 13.39 -13.09 2.03
CA VAL A 57 14.36 -13.55 1.00
C VAL A 57 14.18 -12.77 -0.31
N SER A 58 12.95 -12.42 -0.69
CA SER A 58 12.71 -11.57 -1.87
C SER A 58 13.41 -10.21 -1.74
N LEU A 59 13.40 -9.63 -0.55
CA LEU A 59 14.02 -8.34 -0.26
C LEU A 59 15.55 -8.44 -0.14
N GLU A 60 16.12 -9.62 0.13
CA GLU A 60 17.57 -9.85 0.00
C GLU A 60 18.03 -9.73 -1.47
N TYR A 61 17.22 -10.19 -2.43
CA TYR A 61 17.52 -10.06 -3.86
C TYR A 61 17.23 -8.65 -4.41
N ASN A 62 16.25 -7.96 -3.85
CA ASN A 62 15.93 -6.57 -4.19
C ASN A 62 15.35 -5.85 -2.97
N PRO A 63 16.17 -5.10 -2.20
CA PRO A 63 15.72 -4.39 -1.01
C PRO A 63 14.64 -3.34 -1.30
N CYS A 64 14.57 -2.85 -2.54
CA CYS A 64 13.62 -1.81 -2.95
C CYS A 64 12.51 -2.37 -3.84
N TYR A 65 12.04 -3.58 -3.55
CA TYR A 65 10.93 -4.20 -4.26
C TYR A 65 9.59 -3.85 -3.60
N ALA A 66 8.97 -2.77 -4.07
CA ALA A 66 7.76 -2.19 -3.47
C ALA A 66 6.60 -3.18 -3.29
N GLU A 67 6.37 -4.11 -4.22
CA GLU A 67 5.33 -5.14 -4.09
C GLU A 67 5.60 -6.12 -2.96
N ALA A 68 6.87 -6.48 -2.72
CA ALA A 68 7.24 -7.36 -1.62
C ALA A 68 7.12 -6.64 -0.27
N LEU A 69 7.50 -5.35 -0.21
CA LEU A 69 7.30 -4.50 0.97
C LEU A 69 5.81 -4.35 1.31
N HIS A 70 4.97 -4.05 0.31
CA HIS A 70 3.52 -4.00 0.46
C HIS A 70 2.95 -5.34 0.97
N ASN A 71 3.34 -6.47 0.36
CA ASN A 71 2.88 -7.79 0.82
C ASN A 71 3.36 -8.11 2.24
N LEU A 72 4.53 -7.61 2.66
CA LEU A 72 5.00 -7.76 4.03
C LEU A 72 4.18 -6.90 5.00
N ALA A 73 3.78 -5.70 4.59
CA ALA A 73 2.83 -4.89 5.33
C ALA A 73 1.49 -5.61 5.52
N LEU A 74 0.97 -6.30 4.49
CA LEU A 74 -0.25 -7.12 4.61
C LEU A 74 -0.10 -8.28 5.62
N VAL A 75 1.08 -8.91 5.67
CA VAL A 75 1.38 -9.93 6.70
C VAL A 75 1.29 -9.33 8.09
N GLU A 76 1.97 -8.20 8.33
CA GLU A 76 2.02 -7.58 9.66
C GLU A 76 0.65 -6.99 10.06
N LEU A 77 -0.10 -6.46 9.11
CA LEU A 77 -1.49 -6.02 9.31
C LEU A 77 -2.39 -7.19 9.71
N SER A 78 -2.22 -8.36 9.08
CA SER A 78 -2.95 -9.59 9.44
C SER A 78 -2.59 -10.11 10.83
N ARG A 79 -1.37 -9.81 11.30
CA ARG A 79 -0.90 -10.08 12.68
C ARG A 79 -1.31 -9.00 13.69
N GLY A 80 -1.94 -7.92 13.25
CA GLY A 80 -2.31 -6.79 14.11
C GLY A 80 -1.14 -5.87 14.52
N ARG A 81 0.02 -5.98 13.87
CA ARG A 81 1.21 -5.17 14.15
C ARG A 81 1.22 -3.92 13.28
N LEU A 82 0.39 -2.95 13.65
CA LEU A 82 0.07 -1.79 12.82
C LEU A 82 1.29 -0.91 12.54
N GLU A 83 2.18 -0.72 13.52
CA GLU A 83 3.38 0.11 13.38
C GLU A 83 4.37 -0.50 12.38
N LEU A 84 4.49 -1.83 12.37
CA LEU A 84 5.38 -2.52 11.44
C LEU A 84 4.78 -2.57 10.03
N ALA A 85 3.46 -2.70 9.93
CA ALA A 85 2.76 -2.59 8.64
C ALA A 85 2.93 -1.19 8.03
N GLU A 86 2.75 -0.13 8.83
CA GLU A 86 2.97 1.26 8.40
C GLU A 86 4.38 1.46 7.88
N LYS A 87 5.38 0.99 8.64
CA LYS A 87 6.79 1.09 8.24
C LYS A 87 7.01 0.47 6.85
N HIS A 88 6.49 -0.74 6.61
CA HIS A 88 6.68 -1.41 5.33
C HIS A 88 5.94 -0.75 4.17
N GLU A 89 4.75 -0.16 4.40
CA GLU A 89 4.09 0.63 3.36
C GLU A 89 4.84 1.93 3.04
N LEU A 90 5.40 2.61 4.05
CA LEU A 90 6.22 3.79 3.84
C LEU A 90 7.48 3.45 3.03
N GLU A 91 8.18 2.36 3.37
CA GLU A 91 9.31 1.85 2.60
C GLU A 91 8.89 1.51 1.14
N ALA A 92 7.71 0.89 0.95
CA ALA A 92 7.18 0.59 -0.38
C ALA A 92 6.93 1.86 -1.21
N ILE A 93 6.37 2.90 -0.59
CA ILE A 93 6.10 4.21 -1.21
C ILE A 93 7.39 4.96 -1.50
N GLU A 94 8.40 4.89 -0.64
CA GLU A 94 9.74 5.44 -0.92
C GLU A 94 10.37 4.79 -2.15
N CYS A 95 10.23 3.46 -2.26
CA CYS A 95 10.72 2.70 -3.41
C CYS A 95 9.91 2.91 -4.69
N ARG A 96 8.60 3.13 -4.57
CA ARG A 96 7.71 3.41 -5.69
C ARG A 96 6.54 4.31 -5.26
N PRO A 97 6.69 5.64 -5.41
CA PRO A 97 5.68 6.60 -4.97
C PRO A 97 4.32 6.45 -5.66
N GLU A 98 4.29 5.84 -6.85
CA GLU A 98 3.07 5.60 -7.63
C GLU A 98 2.39 4.24 -7.35
N LEU A 99 2.87 3.45 -6.38
CA LEU A 99 2.25 2.16 -6.05
C LEU A 99 0.92 2.38 -5.30
N VAL A 100 -0.18 2.40 -6.06
CA VAL A 100 -1.55 2.64 -5.56
C VAL A 100 -1.91 1.73 -4.39
N GLN A 101 -1.55 0.45 -4.46
CA GLN A 101 -1.86 -0.54 -3.41
C GLN A 101 -1.22 -0.15 -2.07
N ALA A 102 0.01 0.36 -2.09
CA ALA A 102 0.73 0.75 -0.89
C ALA A 102 0.15 2.03 -0.26
N VAL A 103 -0.17 3.01 -1.09
CA VAL A 103 -0.82 4.26 -0.64
C VAL A 103 -2.20 3.97 -0.04
N ASN A 104 -3.00 3.11 -0.68
CA ASN A 104 -4.28 2.66 -0.14
C ASN A 104 -4.10 1.83 1.15
N GLY A 105 -3.11 0.93 1.20
CA GLY A 105 -2.77 0.12 2.36
C GLY A 105 -2.42 0.98 3.58
N LEU A 106 -1.64 2.05 3.36
CA LEU A 106 -1.32 3.04 4.39
C LEU A 106 -2.58 3.71 4.95
N GLY A 107 -3.56 4.03 4.09
CA GLY A 107 -4.86 4.54 4.53
C GLY A 107 -5.62 3.56 5.43
N VAL A 108 -5.62 2.27 5.10
CA VAL A 108 -6.22 1.22 5.95
C VAL A 108 -5.53 1.14 7.31
N ILE A 109 -4.20 1.24 7.33
CA ILE A 109 -3.40 1.18 8.55
C ILE A 109 -3.69 2.40 9.44
N TYR A 110 -3.67 3.61 8.86
CA TYR A 110 -4.02 4.85 9.56
C TYR A 110 -5.43 4.80 10.14
N TRP A 111 -6.39 4.26 9.39
CA TRP A 111 -7.76 4.09 9.87
C TRP A 111 -7.81 3.21 11.13
N ARG A 112 -7.13 2.06 11.11
CA ARG A 112 -7.08 1.12 12.24
C ARG A 112 -6.35 1.68 13.46
N GLN A 113 -5.41 2.61 13.26
CA GLN A 113 -4.74 3.32 14.35
C GLN A 113 -5.55 4.53 14.86
N GLY A 114 -6.73 4.81 14.29
CA GLY A 114 -7.56 5.96 14.67
C GLY A 114 -7.11 7.30 14.09
N ARG A 115 -6.12 7.31 13.19
CA ARG A 115 -5.63 8.51 12.48
C ARG A 115 -6.50 8.78 11.26
N LYS A 116 -7.75 9.16 11.49
CA LYS A 116 -8.81 9.19 10.47
C LYS A 116 -8.53 10.21 9.36
N GLU A 117 -7.98 11.38 9.69
CA GLU A 117 -7.65 12.42 8.72
C GLU A 117 -6.58 11.93 7.74
N LEU A 118 -5.50 11.35 8.25
CA LEU A 118 -4.42 10.77 7.42
C LEU A 118 -4.93 9.61 6.55
N ALA A 119 -5.86 8.81 7.08
CA ALA A 119 -6.46 7.73 6.30
C ALA A 119 -7.26 8.27 5.09
N MET A 120 -8.06 9.32 5.31
CA MET A 120 -8.83 9.97 4.24
C MET A 120 -7.91 10.57 3.17
N GLU A 121 -6.83 11.24 3.58
CA GLU A 121 -5.81 11.77 2.68
C GLU A 121 -5.15 10.66 1.85
N ALA A 122 -4.80 9.53 2.47
CA ALA A 122 -4.18 8.40 1.79
C ALA A 122 -5.13 7.75 0.77
N PHE A 123 -6.40 7.54 1.13
CA PHE A 123 -7.40 7.02 0.17
C PHE A 123 -7.64 7.97 -0.99
N ALA A 124 -7.71 9.29 -0.73
CA ALA A 124 -7.84 10.30 -1.77
C ALA A 124 -6.63 10.30 -2.72
N ARG A 125 -5.41 10.27 -2.17
CA ARG A 125 -4.17 10.18 -2.95
C ARG A 125 -4.10 8.90 -3.79
N ALA A 126 -4.57 7.76 -3.27
CA ALA A 126 -4.65 6.53 -4.07
C ALA A 126 -5.58 6.70 -5.29
N LEU A 127 -6.67 7.45 -5.15
CA LEU A 127 -7.57 7.79 -6.26
C LEU A 127 -7.04 8.87 -7.20
N GLU A 128 -6.13 9.74 -6.74
CA GLU A 128 -5.40 10.66 -7.61
C GLU A 128 -4.41 9.90 -8.51
N LEU A 129 -3.75 8.88 -7.96
CA LEU A 129 -2.84 8.00 -8.71
C LEU A 129 -3.60 7.07 -9.68
N ASP A 130 -4.72 6.51 -9.24
CA ASP A 130 -5.60 5.69 -10.06
C ASP A 130 -7.08 5.95 -9.73
N PRO A 131 -7.77 6.77 -10.55
CA PRO A 131 -9.19 7.04 -10.38
C PRO A 131 -10.09 5.79 -10.48
N GLY A 132 -9.59 4.70 -11.08
CA GLY A 132 -10.24 3.40 -11.21
C GLY A 132 -10.04 2.47 -10.02
N CYS A 133 -9.25 2.85 -9.02
CA CYS A 133 -8.96 1.99 -7.87
C CYS A 133 -10.22 1.73 -7.03
N ILE A 134 -10.80 0.55 -7.21
CA ILE A 134 -12.02 0.09 -6.55
C ILE A 134 -11.83 0.05 -5.03
N ASP A 135 -10.70 -0.49 -4.55
CA ASP A 135 -10.45 -0.66 -3.11
C ASP A 135 -10.32 0.67 -2.38
N ALA A 136 -9.55 1.62 -2.93
CA ALA A 136 -9.45 2.97 -2.37
C ALA A 136 -10.81 3.67 -2.34
N ARG A 137 -11.61 3.52 -3.39
CA ARG A 137 -12.96 4.10 -3.44
C ARG A 137 -13.89 3.48 -2.40
N LYS A 138 -13.87 2.15 -2.24
CA LYS A 138 -14.63 1.44 -1.19
C LYS A 138 -14.23 1.92 0.20
N ASN A 139 -12.93 2.00 0.48
CA ASN A 139 -12.40 2.48 1.74
C ASN A 139 -12.85 3.92 2.04
N LEU A 140 -12.81 4.82 1.05
CA LEU A 140 -13.28 6.19 1.17
C LEU A 140 -14.78 6.27 1.49
N VAL A 141 -15.61 5.46 0.83
CA VAL A 141 -17.05 5.42 1.11
C VAL A 141 -17.31 4.93 2.54
N LEU A 142 -16.66 3.83 2.95
CA LEU A 142 -16.82 3.28 4.30
C LEU A 142 -16.36 4.27 5.38
N ALA A 143 -15.21 4.91 5.15
CA ALA A 143 -14.67 5.92 6.05
C ALA A 143 -15.60 7.14 6.16
N ALA A 144 -16.12 7.64 5.02
CA ALA A 144 -17.06 8.76 4.99
C ALA A 144 -18.36 8.43 5.73
N VAL A 145 -18.90 7.21 5.60
CA VAL A 145 -20.08 6.77 6.36
C VAL A 145 -19.82 6.78 7.85
N GLU A 146 -18.69 6.23 8.30
CA GLU A 146 -18.35 6.18 9.73
C GLU A 146 -18.15 7.58 10.32
N LEU A 147 -17.63 8.52 9.52
CA LEU A 147 -17.49 9.93 9.89
C LEU A 147 -18.78 10.74 9.77
N GLY A 148 -19.84 10.17 9.18
CA GLY A 148 -21.11 10.86 8.94
C GLY A 148 -21.11 11.80 7.73
N ASP A 149 -20.06 11.82 6.90
CA ASP A 149 -20.02 12.59 5.66
C ASP A 149 -20.76 11.87 4.53
N CYS A 150 -22.09 11.97 4.59
CA CYS A 150 -22.96 11.30 3.63
C CYS A 150 -22.87 11.90 2.22
N THR A 151 -22.40 13.14 2.08
CA THR A 151 -22.22 13.78 0.77
C THR A 151 -21.04 13.14 0.04
N LEU A 152 -19.92 13.00 0.75
CA LEU A 152 -18.72 12.35 0.20
C LEU A 152 -18.99 10.88 -0.10
N ALA A 153 -19.63 10.15 0.83
CA ALA A 153 -20.00 8.75 0.63
C ALA A 153 -20.85 8.55 -0.63
N LYS A 154 -21.91 9.34 -0.83
CA LYS A 154 -22.77 9.27 -2.03
C LYS A 154 -22.00 9.55 -3.32
N THR A 155 -21.10 10.54 -3.30
CA THR A 155 -20.30 10.93 -4.47
C THR A 155 -19.39 9.78 -4.91
N HIS A 156 -18.64 9.19 -3.98
CA HIS A 156 -17.73 8.09 -4.31
C HIS A 156 -18.47 6.79 -4.60
N LEU A 157 -19.64 6.56 -4.02
CA LEU A 157 -20.50 5.41 -4.31
C LEU A 157 -21.04 5.45 -5.75
N ALA A 158 -21.60 6.58 -6.18
CA ALA A 158 -22.09 6.73 -7.55
C ALA A 158 -21.00 6.45 -8.58
N ARG A 159 -19.74 6.84 -8.27
CA ARG A 159 -18.60 6.52 -9.13
C ARG A 159 -18.21 5.04 -9.08
N LEU A 160 -18.35 4.38 -7.93
CA LEU A 160 -18.09 2.96 -7.76
C LEU A 160 -19.08 2.12 -8.59
N GLU A 161 -20.37 2.49 -8.59
CA GLU A 161 -21.42 1.83 -9.38
C GLU A 161 -21.18 1.83 -10.89
N LEU A 162 -20.38 2.79 -11.39
CA LEU A 162 -19.97 2.83 -12.80
C LEU A 162 -18.77 1.92 -13.09
N LEU A 163 -18.03 1.50 -12.07
CA LEU A 163 -16.79 0.72 -12.18
C LEU A 163 -16.98 -0.78 -11.89
N VAL A 164 -17.94 -1.14 -11.04
CA VAL A 164 -18.28 -2.53 -10.71
C VAL A 164 -19.61 -2.94 -11.32
N ASP A 165 -19.75 -4.22 -11.66
CA ASP A 165 -21.03 -4.77 -12.10
C ASP A 165 -22.08 -4.58 -11.01
N ARG A 166 -23.25 -4.08 -11.41
CA ARG A 166 -24.29 -3.51 -10.56
C ARG A 166 -24.84 -4.54 -9.55
N GLN A 167 -24.71 -5.84 -9.84
CA GLN A 167 -25.32 -6.89 -9.02
C GLN A 167 -24.58 -7.19 -7.70
N GLU A 168 -23.26 -6.96 -7.61
CA GLU A 168 -22.52 -7.32 -6.37
C GLU A 168 -22.67 -6.29 -5.24
N TRP A 169 -23.00 -5.04 -5.56
CA TRP A 169 -22.87 -3.93 -4.61
C TRP A 169 -24.21 -3.36 -4.12
N VAL A 170 -25.29 -3.43 -4.93
CA VAL A 170 -26.58 -2.79 -4.65
C VAL A 170 -27.27 -3.31 -3.37
N SER A 171 -27.15 -4.60 -3.05
CA SER A 171 -27.83 -5.19 -1.87
C SER A 171 -27.26 -4.74 -0.51
N SER A 172 -26.03 -4.21 -0.48
CA SER A 172 -25.38 -3.81 0.78
C SER A 172 -25.74 -2.39 1.22
N TRP A 173 -26.15 -1.51 0.30
CA TRP A 173 -26.23 -0.06 0.56
C TRP A 173 -27.64 0.48 0.82
N GLU A 174 -28.72 -0.24 0.44
CA GLU A 174 -30.07 0.06 0.94
C GLU A 174 -30.16 0.01 2.49
N ARG A 175 -29.19 -0.67 3.13
CA ARG A 175 -29.08 -0.77 4.59
C ARG A 175 -28.25 0.33 5.24
N ILE A 176 -27.45 1.07 4.47
CA ILE A 176 -26.66 2.19 4.99
C ILE A 176 -27.56 3.42 5.01
N ARG A 177 -28.46 3.39 6.01
CA ARG A 177 -29.23 4.56 6.44
C ARG A 177 -28.24 5.56 7.01
N CYS A 178 -27.76 6.46 6.16
CA CYS A 178 -27.29 7.75 6.65
C CYS A 178 -28.47 8.35 7.45
N PRO A 179 -28.29 8.71 8.74
CA PRO A 179 -29.30 9.46 9.45
C PRO A 179 -29.56 10.71 8.64
N GLN A 180 -30.78 10.90 8.12
CA GLN A 180 -31.15 12.18 7.58
C GLN A 180 -30.93 13.18 8.71
N ALA A 181 -30.00 14.12 8.52
CA ALA A 181 -29.88 15.25 9.40
C ALA A 181 -31.25 15.95 9.42
N GLY A 182 -32.00 15.76 10.51
CA GLY A 182 -33.27 16.44 10.78
C GLY A 182 -34.47 15.99 9.95
N HIS A 183 -35.04 14.81 10.26
CA HIS A 183 -36.48 14.78 10.49
C HIS A 183 -36.70 15.01 11.98
N SER A 184 -36.67 16.29 12.38
CA SER A 184 -37.26 16.68 13.66
C SER A 184 -38.75 16.34 13.60
N ASP A 185 -39.23 15.67 14.64
CA ASP A 185 -40.63 15.39 14.95
C ASP A 185 -41.57 16.55 14.59
N LEU A 186 -42.24 16.47 13.43
CA LEU A 186 -43.37 17.33 13.06
C LEU A 186 -44.62 16.53 12.67
N GLU A 187 -44.73 15.28 13.14
CA GLU A 187 -45.99 14.51 13.09
C GLU A 187 -46.45 14.09 14.49
N ALA A 188 -46.36 15.01 15.45
CA ALA A 188 -47.08 14.90 16.71
C ALA A 188 -47.71 16.25 17.08
N ARG A 189 -48.82 16.59 16.40
CA ARG A 189 -50.04 17.21 16.96
C ARG A 189 -51.08 17.47 15.89
#